data_AF-A0A7V3F7J7-F1
#
_entry.id   AF-A0A7V3F7J7-F1
#
_cell.length_a   1.000
_cell.length_b   1.000
_cell.length_c   1.000
_cell.angle_alpha   90.00
_cell.angle_beta   90.00
_cell.angle_gamma   90.00
#
_symmetry.space_group_name_H-M   'P 1'
#
loop_
_entity.id
_entity.type
_entity.pdbx_description
1 polymer ?
#
loop_
_entity_poly.entity_id
_entity_poly.type
_entity_poly.pdbx_seq_one_letter_code
_entity_poly.pdbx_strand_id
1 'polypeptide(L)'
;MYDALHNALHSLQATGAAGFEGLIVALIGRLTGRRFFLAKNGPQAGKDTSTAGFGETYIAIECKRYRRGASPTARELLGGFDEAIAASGDGLDLWVVVSTGAISSQVAEQLKQKADREAVAVDIIDWQEAGLPQLAILCAAFPEKTLDELRGCLKTCHVRQTMYHQADHGDADHGFAGLGQIL
;
A
#
# COMPACT_ATOMS: atom_id res chain seq x y z
N MET A 1 -11.97 -12.26 -14.46
CA MET A 1 -11.07 -13.42 -14.67
C MET A 1 -9.91 -13.45 -13.66
N TYR A 2 -9.55 -12.33 -13.02
CA TYR A 2 -8.47 -12.27 -12.01
C TYR A 2 -9.00 -11.84 -10.63
N ASP A 3 -10.31 -12.00 -10.41
CA ASP A 3 -11.06 -11.52 -9.26
C ASP A 3 -10.51 -12.10 -7.95
N ALA A 4 -10.03 -13.35 -7.97
CA ALA A 4 -9.41 -13.99 -6.81
C ALA A 4 -8.12 -13.27 -6.37
N LEU A 5 -7.26 -12.90 -7.33
CA LEU A 5 -6.04 -12.13 -7.05
C LEU A 5 -6.42 -10.72 -6.56
N HIS A 6 -7.37 -10.06 -7.21
CA HIS A 6 -7.82 -8.73 -6.81
C HIS A 6 -8.36 -8.71 -5.37
N ASN A 7 -9.19 -9.69 -5.04
CA ASN A 7 -9.75 -9.87 -3.70
C ASN A 7 -8.65 -10.13 -2.67
N ALA A 8 -7.63 -10.92 -3.03
CA ALA A 8 -6.48 -11.16 -2.16
C ALA A 8 -5.67 -9.88 -1.93
N LEU A 9 -5.45 -9.06 -2.95
CA LEU A 9 -4.77 -7.76 -2.79
C LEU A 9 -5.58 -6.80 -1.91
N HIS A 10 -6.91 -6.81 -2.02
CA HIS A 10 -7.78 -6.00 -1.17
C HIS A 10 -7.81 -6.47 0.29
N SER A 11 -7.48 -7.73 0.59
CA SER A 11 -7.46 -8.25 1.97
C SER A 11 -6.18 -7.88 2.73
N LEU A 12 -5.14 -7.41 2.03
CA LEU A 12 -3.91 -6.91 2.63
C LEU A 12 -4.15 -5.64 3.45
N GLN A 13 -3.35 -5.46 4.51
CA GLN A 13 -3.21 -4.15 5.14
C GLN A 13 -2.66 -3.16 4.11
N ALA A 14 -3.10 -1.90 4.16
CA ALA A 14 -2.63 -0.90 3.20
C ALA A 14 -1.12 -0.65 3.35
N THR A 15 -0.66 -0.49 4.59
CA THR A 15 0.69 -0.03 4.90
C THR A 15 1.57 -1.11 5.53
N GLY A 16 2.88 -0.88 5.50
CA GLY A 16 3.88 -1.66 6.21
C GLY A 16 4.45 -2.85 5.41
N ALA A 17 5.50 -3.45 5.96
CA ALA A 17 6.30 -4.47 5.29
C ALA A 17 5.54 -5.78 5.00
N ALA A 18 4.49 -6.07 5.76
CA ALA A 18 3.59 -7.21 5.53
C ALA A 18 2.24 -6.77 4.91
N GLY A 19 2.18 -5.56 4.35
CA GLY A 19 0.99 -5.00 3.70
C GLY A 19 1.17 -4.90 2.18
N PHE A 20 0.26 -4.14 1.55
CA PHE A 20 0.30 -3.85 0.13
C PHE A 20 1.59 -3.12 -0.27
N GLU A 21 2.01 -2.09 0.49
CA GLU A 21 3.30 -1.41 0.28
C GLU A 21 4.50 -2.39 0.27
N GLY A 22 4.55 -3.31 1.23
CA GLY A 22 5.61 -4.33 1.33
C GLY A 22 5.65 -5.25 0.12
N LEU A 23 4.49 -5.70 -0.35
CA LEU A 23 4.37 -6.48 -1.59
C LEU A 23 4.90 -5.68 -2.79
N ILE A 24 4.46 -4.42 -2.96
CA ILE A 24 4.90 -3.59 -4.08
C ILE A 24 6.41 -3.35 -4.06
N VAL A 25 6.98 -3.05 -2.89
CA VAL A 25 8.44 -2.92 -2.71
C VAL A 25 9.17 -4.18 -3.14
N ALA A 26 8.68 -5.35 -2.74
CA ALA A 26 9.29 -6.60 -3.12
C ALA A 26 9.22 -6.88 -4.63
N LEU A 27 8.07 -6.64 -5.26
CA LEU A 27 7.86 -6.91 -6.68
C LEU A 27 8.65 -5.93 -7.56
N ILE A 28 8.55 -4.63 -7.29
CA ILE A 28 9.25 -3.60 -8.08
C ILE A 28 10.76 -3.65 -7.82
N GLY A 29 11.19 -3.91 -6.58
CA GLY A 29 12.60 -4.12 -6.28
C GLY A 29 13.18 -5.31 -7.05
N ARG A 30 12.42 -6.41 -7.19
CA ARG A 30 12.82 -7.55 -8.01
C ARG A 30 12.80 -7.26 -9.51
N LEU A 31 11.81 -6.52 -9.99
CA LEU A 31 11.69 -6.13 -11.40
C LEU A 31 12.86 -5.23 -11.83
N THR A 32 13.23 -4.28 -10.98
CA THR A 32 14.24 -3.25 -11.30
C THR A 32 15.65 -3.63 -10.86
N GLY A 33 15.80 -4.66 -10.01
CA GLY A 33 17.06 -4.99 -9.34
C GLY A 33 17.49 -3.95 -8.30
N ARG A 34 16.57 -3.07 -7.87
CA ARG A 34 16.86 -1.96 -6.96
C ARG A 34 16.34 -2.21 -5.56
N ARG A 35 17.00 -1.58 -4.59
CA ARG A 35 16.54 -1.56 -3.20
C ARG A 35 15.64 -0.36 -2.97
N PHE A 36 14.48 -0.62 -2.40
CA PHE A 36 13.54 0.40 -1.94
C PHE A 36 13.42 0.38 -0.42
N PHE A 37 13.16 1.55 0.15
CA PHE A 37 13.02 1.78 1.59
C PHE A 37 11.60 2.27 1.87
N LEU A 38 10.88 1.50 2.68
CA LEU A 38 9.56 1.88 3.16
C LEU A 38 9.64 3.10 4.08
N ALA A 39 8.73 4.04 3.89
CA ALA A 39 8.53 5.14 4.84
C ALA A 39 8.09 4.57 6.20
N LYS A 40 8.63 5.13 7.29
CA LYS A 40 8.11 4.82 8.64
C LYS A 40 6.78 5.54 8.85
N ASN A 41 5.91 4.95 9.68
CA ASN A 41 4.63 5.55 10.08
C ASN A 41 4.81 7.04 10.49
N GLY A 42 4.11 7.94 9.80
CA GLY A 42 4.23 9.40 9.92
C GLY A 42 3.69 10.09 8.65
N PRO A 43 3.83 11.43 8.48
CA PRO A 43 3.50 12.10 7.23
C PRO A 43 4.29 11.47 6.07
N GLN A 44 3.61 10.81 5.14
CA GLN A 44 4.23 10.03 4.06
C GLN A 44 4.66 10.90 2.86
N ALA A 45 4.40 12.21 2.89
CA ALA A 45 4.91 13.21 1.94
C ALA A 45 4.89 12.73 0.46
N GLY A 46 3.75 12.14 0.05
CA GLY A 46 3.54 11.63 -1.30
C GLY A 46 4.41 10.46 -1.76
N LYS A 47 5.09 9.77 -0.84
CA LYS A 47 5.89 8.57 -1.12
C LYS A 47 5.80 7.53 0.01
N ASP A 48 5.20 6.40 -0.30
CA ASP A 48 5.19 5.25 0.62
C ASP A 48 6.53 4.52 0.63
N THR A 49 7.27 4.57 -0.48
CA THR A 49 8.59 3.97 -0.60
C THR A 49 9.44 4.65 -1.65
N SER A 50 10.76 4.56 -1.51
CA SER A 50 11.68 5.10 -2.51
C SER A 50 13.05 4.44 -2.48
N THR A 51 13.88 4.73 -3.48
CA THR A 51 15.31 4.42 -3.43
C THR A 51 16.08 5.32 -2.46
N ALA A 52 15.42 6.29 -1.81
CA ALA A 52 16.00 7.26 -0.88
C ALA A 52 17.24 7.99 -1.42
N GLY A 53 17.25 8.27 -2.74
CA GLY A 53 18.39 8.89 -3.43
C GLY A 53 19.61 7.98 -3.60
N PHE A 54 19.53 6.69 -3.25
CA PHE A 54 20.61 5.74 -3.51
C PHE A 54 20.58 5.22 -4.95
N GLY A 55 21.76 5.20 -5.58
CA GLY A 55 21.95 4.87 -6.99
C GLY A 55 21.84 6.10 -7.88
N GLU A 56 21.87 5.89 -9.19
CA GLU A 56 21.93 6.98 -10.18
C GLU A 56 20.58 7.63 -10.49
N THR A 57 19.47 7.00 -10.06
CA THR A 57 18.11 7.48 -10.36
C THR A 57 17.24 7.44 -9.10
N TYR A 58 16.69 8.54 -8.66
CA TYR A 58 15.74 8.56 -7.56
C TYR A 58 14.35 8.14 -8.05
N ILE A 59 13.89 6.98 -7.59
CA ILE A 59 12.53 6.50 -7.82
C ILE A 59 11.75 6.59 -6.51
N ALA A 60 10.58 7.25 -6.55
CA ALA A 60 9.58 7.22 -5.49
C ALA A 60 8.33 6.47 -5.98
N ILE A 61 7.68 5.77 -5.07
CA ILE A 61 6.47 4.99 -5.36
C ILE A 61 5.39 5.34 -4.34
N GLU A 62 4.21 5.65 -4.84
CA GLU A 62 2.99 5.88 -4.08
C GLU A 62 2.04 4.67 -4.25
N CYS A 63 1.65 4.05 -3.14
CA CYS A 63 0.81 2.86 -3.10
C CYS A 63 -0.62 3.22 -2.67
N LYS A 64 -1.59 3.05 -3.56
CA LYS A 64 -3.00 3.32 -3.28
C LYS A 64 -3.84 2.05 -3.27
N ARG A 65 -4.03 1.48 -2.07
CA ARG A 65 -4.96 0.38 -1.85
C ARG A 65 -6.36 0.90 -1.54
N TYR A 66 -7.28 0.78 -2.50
CA TYR A 66 -8.68 1.17 -2.36
C TYR A 66 -9.58 0.02 -1.93
N ARG A 67 -10.79 0.35 -1.47
CA ARG A 67 -11.89 -0.62 -1.41
C ARG A 67 -12.36 -0.94 -2.84
N ARG A 68 -12.95 -2.12 -3.03
CA ARG A 68 -13.47 -2.53 -4.34
C ARG A 68 -14.46 -1.50 -4.88
N GLY A 69 -14.31 -1.14 -6.16
CA GLY A 69 -15.14 -0.14 -6.82
C GLY A 69 -14.77 1.32 -6.53
N ALA A 70 -13.78 1.57 -5.67
CA ALA A 70 -13.21 2.90 -5.49
C ALA A 70 -11.91 3.06 -6.29
N SER A 71 -11.68 4.29 -6.76
CA SER A 71 -10.54 4.68 -7.58
C SER A 71 -9.90 5.94 -7.01
N PRO A 72 -8.58 6.14 -7.22
CA PRO A 72 -7.94 7.39 -6.86
C PRO A 72 -8.54 8.58 -7.60
N THR A 73 -8.67 9.70 -6.89
CA THR A 73 -9.09 10.97 -7.47
C THR A 73 -7.90 11.75 -8.03
N ALA A 74 -8.17 12.67 -8.96
CA ALA A 74 -7.17 13.61 -9.47
C ALA A 74 -6.48 14.39 -8.34
N ARG A 75 -7.26 14.85 -7.36
CA ARG A 75 -6.77 15.62 -6.21
C ARG A 75 -5.76 14.82 -5.40
N GLU A 76 -6.06 13.57 -5.09
CA GLU A 76 -5.17 12.70 -4.31
C GLU A 76 -3.86 12.45 -5.04
N LEU A 77 -3.90 12.14 -6.34
CA LEU A 77 -2.68 11.82 -7.08
C LEU A 77 -1.83 13.07 -7.39
N LEU A 78 -2.46 14.17 -7.81
CA LEU A 78 -1.74 15.41 -8.10
C LEU A 78 -1.15 16.04 -6.83
N GLY A 79 -1.85 15.90 -5.69
CA GLY A 79 -1.34 16.33 -4.38
C GLY A 79 -0.22 15.44 -3.88
N GLY A 80 -0.34 14.12 -4.01
CA GLY A 80 0.74 13.19 -3.68
C GLY A 80 2.00 13.47 -4.52
N PHE A 81 1.84 13.76 -5.80
CA PHE A 81 2.97 14.16 -6.65
C PHE A 81 3.64 15.46 -6.15
N ASP A 82 2.87 16.49 -5.78
CA ASP A 82 3.43 17.73 -5.21
C ASP A 82 4.23 17.48 -3.94
N GLU A 83 3.70 16.66 -3.05
CA GLU A 83 4.37 16.30 -1.81
C GLU A 83 5.68 15.53 -2.09
N ALA A 84 5.67 14.63 -3.07
CA ALA A 84 6.85 13.87 -3.47
C ALA A 84 7.96 14.78 -4.03
N ILE A 85 7.61 15.76 -4.86
CA ILE A 85 8.53 16.78 -5.38
C ILE A 85 9.10 17.60 -4.22
N ALA A 86 8.23 18.17 -3.38
CA ALA A 86 8.64 18.99 -2.25
C ALA A 86 9.57 18.23 -1.29
N ALA A 87 9.33 16.95 -1.05
CA ALA A 87 10.13 16.11 -0.17
C ALA A 87 11.42 15.57 -0.80
N SER A 88 11.58 15.71 -2.12
CA SER A 88 12.73 15.19 -2.87
C SER A 88 13.64 16.31 -3.40
N GLY A 89 13.17 17.55 -3.38
CA GLY A 89 13.84 18.66 -4.06
C GLY A 89 13.94 18.39 -5.56
N ASP A 90 15.02 18.88 -6.18
CA ASP A 90 15.26 18.73 -7.63
C ASP A 90 15.79 17.34 -8.03
N GLY A 91 15.75 16.36 -7.11
CA GLY A 91 16.41 15.07 -7.29
C GLY A 91 15.51 13.92 -7.72
N LEU A 92 14.19 14.11 -7.85
CA LEU A 92 13.26 13.03 -8.19
C LEU A 92 13.23 12.77 -9.70
N ASP A 93 13.61 11.56 -10.15
CA ASP A 93 13.62 11.24 -11.58
C ASP A 93 12.33 10.54 -12.04
N LEU A 94 11.76 9.68 -11.19
CA LEU A 94 10.58 8.88 -11.51
C LEU A 94 9.65 8.75 -10.31
N TRP A 95 8.37 9.05 -10.51
CA TRP A 95 7.30 8.80 -9.55
C TRP A 95 6.31 7.76 -10.10
N VAL A 96 6.22 6.61 -9.42
CA VAL A 96 5.35 5.50 -9.83
C VAL A 96 4.12 5.45 -8.93
N VAL A 97 2.92 5.43 -9.52
CA VAL A 97 1.69 5.17 -8.77
C VAL A 97 1.29 3.72 -8.95
N VAL A 98 1.09 3.01 -7.83
CA VAL A 98 0.61 1.63 -7.84
C VAL A 98 -0.74 1.55 -7.15
N SER A 99 -1.78 1.14 -7.86
CA SER A 99 -3.17 1.23 -7.37
C SER A 99 -3.96 -0.06 -7.57
N THR A 100 -4.74 -0.46 -6.55
CA THR A 100 -5.73 -1.55 -6.71
C THR A 100 -7.01 -1.09 -7.41
N GLY A 101 -7.19 0.21 -7.64
CA GLY A 101 -8.30 0.78 -8.42
C GLY A 101 -7.80 1.36 -9.74
N ALA A 102 -8.69 1.41 -10.73
CA ALA A 102 -8.39 1.99 -12.05
C ALA A 102 -8.16 3.50 -11.97
N ILE A 103 -7.14 4.00 -12.66
CA ILE A 103 -6.87 5.43 -12.87
C ILE A 103 -7.46 5.83 -14.23
N SER A 104 -8.26 6.89 -14.27
CA SER A 104 -8.85 7.33 -15.54
C SER A 104 -7.81 7.98 -16.45
N SER A 105 -8.04 7.92 -17.77
CA SER A 105 -7.16 8.57 -18.76
C SER A 105 -6.99 10.06 -18.48
N GLN A 106 -8.06 10.75 -18.10
CA GLN A 106 -8.03 12.17 -17.75
C GLN A 106 -7.09 12.47 -16.57
N VAL A 107 -7.06 11.60 -15.55
CA VAL A 107 -6.15 11.76 -14.41
C VAL A 107 -4.71 11.45 -14.82
N ALA A 108 -4.49 10.41 -15.62
CA ALA A 108 -3.17 10.07 -16.16
C ALA A 108 -2.58 11.20 -17.01
N GLU A 109 -3.39 11.82 -17.88
CA GLU A 109 -2.98 12.98 -18.69
C GLU A 109 -2.62 14.19 -17.83
N GLN A 110 -3.41 14.49 -16.78
CA GLN A 110 -3.11 15.58 -15.86
C GLN A 110 -1.80 15.34 -15.10
N LEU A 111 -1.58 14.11 -14.61
CA LEU A 111 -0.34 13.73 -13.96
C LEU A 111 0.85 13.90 -14.89
N LYS A 112 0.74 13.40 -16.12
CA LYS A 112 1.80 13.54 -17.12
C LYS A 112 2.13 15.01 -17.40
N GLN A 113 1.12 15.83 -17.67
CA GLN A 113 1.31 17.26 -17.94
C GLN A 113 1.98 18.01 -16.78
N LYS A 114 1.67 17.60 -15.55
CA LYS A 114 2.28 18.19 -14.35
C LYS A 114 3.73 17.73 -14.20
N ALA A 115 3.97 16.43 -14.32
CA ALA A 115 5.31 15.86 -14.18
C ALA A 115 6.29 16.34 -15.25
N ASP A 116 5.81 16.54 -16.49
CA ASP A 116 6.59 17.10 -17.58
C ASP A 116 7.11 18.53 -17.26
N ARG A 117 6.40 19.31 -16.43
CA ARG A 117 6.85 20.66 -15.99
C ARG A 117 7.95 20.60 -14.93
N GLU A 118 7.93 19.55 -14.11
CA GLU A 118 8.92 19.30 -13.07
C GLU A 118 10.11 18.46 -13.59
N ALA A 119 10.13 18.13 -14.88
CA ALA A 119 11.10 17.24 -15.51
C ALA A 119 11.20 15.85 -14.84
N VAL A 120 10.09 15.36 -14.30
CA VAL A 120 9.99 14.05 -13.63
C VAL A 120 9.17 13.09 -14.47
N ALA A 121 9.63 11.85 -14.63
CA ALA A 121 8.84 10.81 -15.28
C ALA A 121 7.73 10.30 -14.34
N VAL A 122 6.57 9.95 -14.89
CA VAL A 122 5.50 9.28 -14.14
C VAL A 122 5.13 7.98 -14.84
N ASP A 123 4.97 6.93 -14.05
CA ASP A 123 4.43 5.65 -14.51
C ASP A 123 3.28 5.17 -13.63
N ILE A 124 2.35 4.41 -14.21
CA ILE A 124 1.10 4.01 -13.57
C ILE A 124 0.92 2.50 -13.69
N ILE A 125 0.89 1.82 -12.53
CA ILE A 125 0.60 0.39 -12.41
C ILE A 125 -0.72 0.24 -11.67
N ASP A 126 -1.81 0.09 -12.40
CA ASP A 126 -3.15 0.08 -11.82
C ASP A 126 -3.96 -1.17 -12.16
N TRP A 127 -5.21 -1.17 -11.69
CA TRP A 127 -6.15 -2.25 -11.94
C TRP A 127 -7.27 -1.83 -12.91
N GLN A 128 -7.00 -1.91 -14.21
CA GLN A 128 -8.01 -1.69 -15.26
C GLN A 128 -8.81 -2.97 -15.52
N GLU A 129 -10.14 -2.90 -15.40
CA GLU A 129 -11.04 -4.02 -15.71
C GLU A 129 -11.06 -4.36 -17.21
N ALA A 130 -10.80 -3.35 -18.05
CA ALA A 130 -10.68 -3.52 -19.49
C ALA A 130 -9.29 -4.06 -19.84
N GLY A 131 -9.17 -5.37 -20.07
CA GLY A 131 -7.96 -6.02 -20.54
C GLY A 131 -7.18 -6.75 -19.44
N LEU A 132 -5.85 -6.73 -19.53
CA LEU A 132 -4.96 -7.28 -18.51
C LEU A 132 -4.51 -6.14 -17.57
N PRO A 133 -4.93 -6.15 -16.29
CA PRO A 133 -4.52 -5.12 -15.35
C PRO A 133 -3.00 -5.15 -15.13
N GLN A 134 -2.33 -4.00 -15.17
CA GLN A 134 -0.87 -3.93 -15.01
C GLN A 134 -0.43 -4.44 -13.63
N LEU A 135 -1.20 -4.15 -12.59
CA LEU A 135 -0.93 -4.69 -11.26
C LEU A 135 -1.04 -6.22 -11.22
N ALA A 136 -1.97 -6.81 -11.97
CA ALA A 136 -2.07 -8.27 -12.10
C ALA A 136 -0.86 -8.85 -12.85
N ILE A 137 -0.41 -8.17 -13.91
CA ILE A 137 0.80 -8.55 -14.65
C ILE A 137 2.03 -8.51 -13.74
N LEU A 138 2.21 -7.45 -12.95
CA LEU A 138 3.33 -7.34 -12.01
C LEU A 138 3.33 -8.49 -10.99
N CYS A 139 2.16 -8.83 -10.45
CA CYS A 139 2.01 -9.97 -9.54
C CYS A 139 2.35 -11.30 -10.23
N ALA A 140 1.90 -11.49 -11.46
CA ALA A 140 2.11 -12.70 -12.26
C ALA A 140 3.56 -12.86 -12.76
N ALA A 141 4.31 -11.76 -12.89
CA ALA A 141 5.73 -11.80 -13.23
C ALA A 141 6.58 -12.46 -12.12
N PHE A 142 6.10 -12.42 -10.87
CA PHE A 142 6.80 -13.01 -9.72
C PHE A 142 5.82 -13.80 -8.83
N PRO A 143 5.23 -14.89 -9.33
CA PRO A 143 4.10 -15.56 -8.69
C PRO A 143 4.45 -16.13 -7.31
N GLU A 144 5.63 -16.72 -7.15
CA GLU A 144 6.08 -17.25 -5.86
C GLU A 144 6.17 -16.16 -4.79
N LYS A 145 6.77 -15.01 -5.14
CA LYS A 145 6.89 -13.87 -4.23
C LYS A 145 5.53 -13.29 -3.86
N THR A 146 4.64 -13.15 -4.85
CA THR A 146 3.25 -12.74 -4.62
C THR A 146 2.54 -13.69 -3.66
N LEU A 147 2.61 -15.00 -3.89
CA LEU A 147 1.95 -16.00 -3.06
C LEU A 147 2.50 -16.03 -1.63
N ASP A 148 3.80 -15.88 -1.45
CA ASP A 148 4.43 -15.86 -0.11
C ASP A 148 3.93 -14.69 0.74
N GLU A 149 3.88 -13.49 0.17
CA GLU A 149 3.38 -12.30 0.88
C GLU A 149 1.87 -12.43 1.19
N LEU A 150 1.07 -12.90 0.23
CA LEU A 150 -0.37 -13.14 0.43
C LEU A 150 -0.61 -14.19 1.54
N ARG A 151 0.19 -15.26 1.58
CA ARG A 151 0.12 -16.30 2.63
C ARG A 151 0.56 -15.79 3.99
N GLY A 152 1.59 -14.96 4.05
CA GLY A 152 2.06 -14.34 5.29
C GLY A 152 0.96 -13.53 5.98
N CYS A 153 0.14 -12.84 5.20
CA CYS A 153 -0.97 -12.01 5.68
C CYS A 153 -2.17 -12.83 6.18
N LEU A 154 -2.44 -13.99 5.58
CA LEU A 154 -3.49 -14.90 6.05
C LEU A 154 -3.17 -15.51 7.42
N LYS A 155 -1.88 -15.77 7.69
CA LYS A 155 -1.44 -16.34 8.98
C LYS A 155 -1.55 -15.33 10.13
N THR A 156 -1.27 -14.04 9.89
CA THR A 156 -1.39 -12.99 10.91
C THR A 156 -2.84 -12.61 11.23
N CYS A 157 -3.77 -12.78 10.28
CA CYS A 157 -5.21 -12.60 10.52
C CYS A 157 -5.77 -13.63 11.52
N HIS A 158 -5.35 -14.90 11.41
CA HIS A 158 -5.82 -15.97 12.30
C HIS A 158 -5.35 -15.79 13.75
N VAL A 159 -4.09 -15.36 13.96
CA VAL A 159 -3.56 -15.12 15.31
C VAL A 159 -4.26 -13.96 16.03
N ARG A 160 -4.74 -12.93 15.29
CA ARG A 160 -5.51 -11.83 15.88
C ARG A 160 -6.88 -12.27 16.38
N GLN A 161 -7.58 -13.17 15.69
CA GLN A 161 -8.88 -13.67 16.16
C GLN A 161 -8.76 -14.52 17.44
N THR A 162 -7.69 -15.30 17.59
CA THR A 162 -7.48 -16.11 18.80
C THR A 162 -7.15 -15.24 20.03
N MET A 163 -6.41 -14.14 19.83
CA MET A 163 -6.07 -13.20 20.91
C MET A 163 -7.28 -12.42 21.46
N TYR A 164 -8.26 -12.08 20.62
CA TYR A 164 -9.51 -11.44 21.10
C TYR A 164 -10.42 -12.41 21.85
N HIS A 165 -10.36 -13.72 21.54
CA HIS A 165 -11.23 -14.70 22.21
C HIS A 165 -10.69 -15.17 23.58
N GLN A 166 -9.41 -14.95 23.88
CA GLN A 166 -8.80 -15.29 25.17
C GLN A 166 -8.87 -14.16 26.21
N ALA A 167 -9.27 -12.94 25.83
CA ALA A 167 -9.38 -11.81 26.75
C ALA A 167 -10.74 -11.73 27.49
N ASP A 168 -11.76 -12.51 27.06
CA ASP A 168 -13.12 -12.47 27.62
C ASP A 168 -13.44 -13.58 28.65
N HIS A 169 -12.44 -14.36 29.09
CA HIS A 169 -12.64 -15.51 29.99
C HIS A 169 -11.82 -15.48 31.28
N GLY A 170 -11.48 -14.29 31.78
CA GLY A 170 -10.78 -14.14 33.05
C GLY A 170 -11.37 -13.04 33.92
N ASP A 171 -12.56 -13.23 34.47
CA ASP A 171 -12.80 -13.05 35.92
C ASP A 171 -14.23 -13.49 36.27
N ALA A 172 -14.34 -14.71 36.80
CA ALA A 172 -15.48 -15.14 37.55
C ALA A 172 -14.98 -15.67 38.90
N ASP A 173 -15.43 -14.96 39.93
CA ASP A 173 -15.72 -15.46 41.27
C ASP A 173 -14.60 -15.42 42.31
N HIS A 174 -14.76 -14.56 43.33
CA HIS A 174 -14.80 -14.96 44.73
C HIS A 174 -15.48 -13.89 45.58
N GLY A 175 -16.54 -14.28 46.31
CA GLY A 175 -17.38 -13.41 47.12
C GLY A 175 -16.81 -13.02 48.48
N PHE A 176 -17.56 -12.20 49.23
CA PHE A 176 -17.65 -12.25 50.69
C PHE A 176 -18.88 -11.45 51.18
N ALA A 177 -19.47 -11.99 52.25
CA ALA A 177 -20.74 -11.59 52.86
C ALA A 177 -20.62 -10.37 53.80
N GLY A 178 -21.75 -9.67 54.01
CA GLY A 178 -22.21 -9.29 55.35
C GLY A 178 -22.01 -7.87 55.87
N LEU A 179 -23.14 -7.18 56.05
CA LEU A 179 -23.54 -6.30 57.17
C LEU A 179 -22.87 -4.91 57.38
N GLY A 180 -23.72 -3.89 57.46
CA GLY A 180 -23.41 -2.61 58.12
C GLY A 180 -24.38 -1.48 57.77
N GLN A 181 -25.47 -1.34 58.52
CA GLN A 181 -26.28 -0.12 58.59
C GLN A 181 -25.43 1.08 59.08
N ILE A 182 -25.84 2.31 58.71
CA ILE A 182 -26.16 3.47 59.58
C ILE A 182 -25.88 4.79 58.81
N LEU A 183 -26.96 5.60 58.74
CA LEU A 183 -27.13 7.01 58.34
C LEU A 183 -27.01 7.38 56.85
#